data_AF-A0A349WE53-F1
#
_entry.id   AF-A0A349WE53-F1
#
_cell.length_a   1.000
_cell.length_b   1.000
_cell.length_c   1.000
_cell.angle_alpha   90.00
_cell.angle_beta   90.00
_cell.angle_gamma   90.00
#
_symmetry.space_group_name_H-M   'P 1'
#
loop_
_entity.id
_entity.type
_entity.pdbx_description
1 polymer ?
#
loop_
_entity_poly.entity_id
_entity_poly.type
_entity_poly.pdbx_seq_one_letter_code
_entity_poly.pdbx_strand_id
1 'polypeptide(L)'
;WKIISQPNGKGRKIELFNLSTDSCELINEFRPQHPQVIRLRKILVEARKSIEMSVDGKDYPSKKVLQQPPRIFWTDLSEYQKFFPQWKNRPEYKSRLNKSK
;
A
#
# COMPACT_ATOMS: atom_id res chain seq x y z
N TRP A 1 -16.09 10.87 -6.56
CA TRP A 1 -16.20 11.12 -5.11
C TRP A 1 -15.08 10.42 -4.37
N LYS A 2 -14.34 11.16 -3.55
CA LYS A 2 -13.25 10.68 -2.71
C LYS A 2 -13.52 11.08 -1.26
N ILE A 3 -13.43 10.14 -0.33
CA ILE A 3 -13.48 10.42 1.11
C ILE A 3 -12.08 10.28 1.69
N ILE A 4 -11.64 11.25 2.47
CA ILE A 4 -10.37 11.20 3.19
C ILE A 4 -10.69 11.17 4.68
N SER A 5 -9.99 10.32 5.43
CA SER A 5 -10.15 10.22 6.87
C SER A 5 -8.78 10.15 7.54
N GLN A 6 -8.27 11.28 7.98
CA GLN A 6 -6.97 11.41 8.62
C GLN A 6 -7.09 11.42 10.15
N PRO A 7 -6.10 10.89 10.89
CA PRO A 7 -6.02 11.10 12.33
C PRO A 7 -6.04 12.60 12.69
N ASN A 8 -6.78 12.98 13.72
CA ASN A 8 -6.80 14.36 14.23
C ASN A 8 -6.98 14.35 15.75
N GLY A 9 -5.86 14.27 16.49
CA GLY A 9 -5.86 14.10 17.94
C GLY A 9 -6.63 12.84 18.35
N LYS A 10 -7.63 13.00 19.23
CA LYS A 10 -8.52 11.90 19.66
C LYS A 10 -9.57 11.48 18.62
N GLY A 11 -9.70 12.23 17.52
CA GLY A 11 -10.70 12.03 16.50
C GLY A 11 -10.11 11.79 15.11
N ARG A 12 -10.95 11.97 14.09
CA ARG A 12 -10.53 11.92 12.68
C ARG A 12 -11.08 13.13 11.93
N LYS A 13 -10.24 13.78 11.14
CA LYS A 13 -10.66 14.78 10.16
C LYS A 13 -11.21 14.04 8.95
N ILE A 14 -12.44 14.35 8.55
CA ILE A 14 -13.10 13.74 7.41
C ILE A 14 -13.35 14.81 6.36
N GLU A 15 -12.97 14.51 5.13
CA GLU A 15 -13.08 15.40 3.97
C GLU A 15 -13.72 14.62 2.82
N LEU A 16 -14.50 15.32 1.99
CA LEU A 16 -15.19 14.74 0.84
C LEU A 16 -14.93 15.63 -0.37
N PHE A 17 -14.47 15.03 -1.46
CA PHE A 17 -14.18 15.74 -2.71
C PHE A 17 -14.94 15.11 -3.86
N ASN A 18 -15.53 15.95 -4.72
CA ASN A 18 -16.18 15.50 -5.93
C ASN A 18 -15.24 15.55 -7.14
N LEU A 19 -14.46 14.48 -7.33
CA LEU A 19 -13.47 14.40 -8.42
C LEU A 19 -14.03 14.58 -9.85
N SER A 20 -15.34 14.49 -10.07
CA SER A 20 -15.92 14.75 -11.40
C SER A 20 -16.03 16.25 -11.71
N THR A 21 -16.26 17.08 -10.69
CA THR A 21 -16.41 18.53 -10.84
C THR A 21 -15.20 19.30 -10.32
N ASP A 22 -14.43 18.69 -9.42
CA ASP A 22 -13.23 19.24 -8.79
C ASP A 22 -12.15 18.16 -8.72
N SER A 23 -11.43 18.00 -9.84
CA SER A 23 -10.34 17.03 -9.96
C SER A 23 -9.10 17.40 -9.15
N CYS A 24 -8.95 18.68 -8.80
CA CYS A 24 -7.84 19.21 -8.01
C CYS A 24 -8.10 19.16 -6.49
N GLU A 25 -9.27 18.68 -6.05
CA GLU A 25 -9.63 18.54 -4.64
C GLU A 25 -9.56 19.87 -3.85
N LEU A 26 -9.93 20.97 -4.50
CA LEU A 26 -9.91 22.32 -3.92
C LEU A 26 -11.09 22.56 -2.96
N ILE A 27 -12.23 21.93 -3.19
CA ILE A 27 -13.49 22.18 -2.47
C ILE A 27 -13.84 20.96 -1.62
N ASN A 28 -13.73 21.12 -0.31
CA ASN A 28 -14.23 20.12 0.64
C ASN A 28 -15.75 20.23 0.79
N GLU A 29 -16.47 19.28 0.20
CA GLU A 29 -17.94 19.18 0.23
C GLU A 29 -18.47 18.36 1.42
N PHE A 30 -17.62 18.07 2.42
CA PHE A 30 -18.01 17.24 3.55
C PHE A 30 -19.18 17.86 4.34
N ARG A 31 -20.29 17.10 4.42
CA ARG A 31 -21.37 17.32 5.39
C ARG A 31 -21.82 15.98 5.98
N PRO A 32 -22.18 15.90 7.28
CA PRO A 32 -22.51 14.63 7.93
C PRO A 32 -23.64 13.83 7.24
N GLN A 33 -24.66 14.53 6.71
CA GLN A 33 -25.80 13.91 6.02
C GLN A 33 -25.64 13.82 4.49
N HIS A 34 -24.47 14.16 3.95
CA HIS A 34 -24.25 14.08 2.50
C HIS A 34 -24.36 12.61 2.04
N PRO A 35 -25.17 12.29 1.01
CA PRO A 35 -25.40 10.89 0.59
C PRO A 35 -24.11 10.12 0.29
N GLN A 36 -23.13 10.80 -0.31
CA GLN A 36 -21.82 10.21 -0.62
C GLN A 36 -20.98 9.96 0.63
N VAL A 37 -21.10 10.79 1.67
CA VAL A 37 -20.42 10.54 2.95
C VAL A 37 -20.99 9.27 3.58
N ILE A 38 -22.32 9.11 3.61
CA ILE A 38 -22.96 7.91 4.17
C ILE A 38 -22.52 6.65 3.42
N ARG A 39 -22.55 6.69 2.08
CA ARG A 39 -22.13 5.57 1.23
C ARG A 39 -20.65 5.22 1.43
N LEU A 40 -19.76 6.20 1.29
CA LEU A 40 -18.31 5.97 1.32
C LEU A 40 -17.81 5.64 2.74
N ARG A 41 -18.47 6.12 3.80
CA ARG A 41 -18.13 5.72 5.17
C ARG A 41 -18.32 4.24 5.42
N LYS A 42 -19.39 3.62 4.88
CA LYS A 42 -19.61 2.18 5.00
C LYS A 42 -18.44 1.40 4.39
N ILE A 43 -18.11 1.72 3.13
CA ILE A 43 -16.99 1.11 2.40
C ILE A 43 -15.66 1.31 3.16
N LEU A 44 -15.41 2.53 3.67
CA LEU A 44 -14.19 2.84 4.40
C LEU A 44 -14.08 2.05 5.72
N VAL A 45 -15.18 1.85 6.44
CA VAL A 45 -15.19 1.03 7.67
C VAL A 45 -14.97 -0.45 7.34
N GLU A 46 -15.61 -0.97 6.31
CA GLU A 46 -15.42 -2.35 5.84
C GLU A 46 -13.98 -2.60 5.39
N ALA A 47 -13.40 -1.67 4.61
CA ALA A 47 -12.02 -1.74 4.16
C ALA A 47 -11.04 -1.74 5.34
N ARG A 48 -11.27 -0.94 6.38
CA ARG A 48 -10.44 -0.96 7.61
C ARG A 48 -10.47 -2.30 8.31
N LYS A 49 -11.66 -2.87 8.50
CA LYS A 49 -11.81 -4.20 9.09
C LYS A 49 -11.09 -5.26 8.25
N SER A 50 -11.19 -5.17 6.92
CA SER A 50 -10.46 -6.07 6.02
C SER A 50 -8.95 -5.96 6.21
N ILE A 51 -8.41 -4.73 6.25
CA ILE A 51 -6.97 -4.50 6.46
C ILE A 51 -6.51 -5.02 7.82
N GLU A 52 -7.30 -4.78 8.87
CA GLU A 52 -7.02 -5.33 10.21
C GLU A 52 -6.99 -6.87 10.19
N MET A 53 -7.91 -7.52 9.48
CA MET A 53 -7.87 -8.98 9.30
C MET A 53 -6.60 -9.42 8.57
N SER A 54 -6.15 -8.69 7.54
CA SER A 54 -4.90 -9.00 6.82
C SER A 54 -3.66 -8.82 7.68
N VAL A 55 -3.61 -7.77 8.50
CA VAL A 55 -2.50 -7.51 9.43
C VAL A 55 -2.44 -8.59 10.51
N ASP A 56 -3.60 -9.04 11.02
CA ASP A 56 -3.69 -10.13 11.98
C ASP A 56 -3.53 -11.52 11.32
N GLY A 57 -3.53 -11.59 9.99
CA GLY A 57 -3.41 -12.82 9.22
C GLY A 57 -4.67 -13.67 9.16
N LYS A 58 -5.81 -13.15 9.63
CA LYS A 58 -7.09 -13.87 9.78
C LYS A 58 -7.72 -14.27 8.45
N ASP A 59 -7.45 -13.52 7.39
CA ASP A 59 -7.95 -13.75 6.03
C ASP A 59 -7.01 -14.62 5.17
N TYR A 60 -5.83 -14.99 5.69
CA TYR A 60 -4.93 -15.95 5.03
C TYR A 60 -5.38 -17.39 5.31
N PRO A 61 -5.19 -18.34 4.37
CA PRO A 61 -5.47 -19.76 4.63
C PRO A 61 -4.74 -20.32 5.86
N SER A 62 -3.54 -19.79 6.15
CA SER A 62 -2.73 -20.12 7.32
C SER A 62 -3.23 -19.50 8.63
N LYS A 63 -4.18 -18.55 8.59
CA LYS A 63 -4.69 -17.75 9.71
C LYS A 63 -3.60 -17.01 10.52
N LYS A 64 -2.46 -16.72 9.90
CA LYS A 64 -1.33 -16.04 10.54
C LYS A 64 -0.47 -15.32 9.51
N VAL A 65 0.09 -14.17 9.91
CA VAL A 65 1.17 -13.49 9.20
C VAL A 65 2.52 -14.00 9.71
N LEU A 66 3.40 -14.40 8.79
CA LEU A 66 4.77 -14.81 9.14
C LEU A 66 5.64 -13.58 9.42
N GLN A 67 6.71 -13.76 10.18
CA GLN A 67 7.65 -12.67 10.42
C GLN A 67 8.26 -12.20 9.09
N GLN A 68 8.42 -10.88 8.96
CA GLN A 68 9.10 -10.29 7.82
C GLN A 68 10.49 -10.92 7.70
N PRO A 69 10.83 -11.54 6.55
CA PRO A 69 12.16 -12.10 6.37
C PRO A 69 13.22 -11.00 6.46
N PRO A 70 14.46 -11.34 6.85
CA PRO A 70 15.56 -10.39 6.80
C PRO A 70 15.74 -9.88 5.37
N ARG A 71 16.43 -8.75 5.22
CA ARG A 71 16.82 -8.27 3.89
C ARG A 71 17.67 -9.35 3.22
N ILE A 72 17.18 -9.88 2.10
CA ILE A 72 17.90 -10.80 1.23
C ILE A 72 18.13 -10.09 -0.09
N PHE A 73 19.38 -9.99 -0.54
CA PHE A 73 19.66 -9.48 -1.89
C PHE A 73 19.55 -10.62 -2.90
N TRP A 74 18.98 -10.31 -4.05
CA TRP A 74 18.91 -11.25 -5.17
C TRP A 74 20.31 -11.71 -5.65
N THR A 75 21.36 -10.95 -5.35
CA THR A 75 22.74 -11.33 -5.66
C THR A 75 23.24 -12.50 -4.82
N ASP A 76 22.64 -12.73 -3.66
CA ASP A 76 23.06 -13.74 -2.68
C ASP A 76 22.27 -15.05 -2.85
N LEU A 77 21.22 -15.02 -3.69
CA LEU A 77 20.33 -16.14 -3.97
C LEU A 77 20.87 -16.98 -5.14
N SER A 78 21.01 -18.30 -4.92
CA SER A 78 21.54 -19.23 -5.92
C SER A 78 20.63 -19.30 -7.16
N GLU A 79 19.33 -19.11 -6.99
CA GLU A 79 18.32 -19.14 -8.04
C GLU A 79 18.55 -18.05 -9.11
N TYR A 80 19.20 -16.95 -8.71
CA TYR A 80 19.46 -15.81 -9.57
C TYR A 80 20.83 -15.87 -10.26
N GLN A 81 21.76 -16.70 -9.77
CA GLN A 81 23.12 -16.80 -10.32
C GLN A 81 23.14 -17.17 -11.80
N LYS A 82 22.17 -17.97 -12.26
CA LYS A 82 22.02 -18.36 -13.68
C LYS A 82 21.87 -17.17 -14.64
N PHE A 83 21.41 -16.03 -14.14
CA PHE A 83 21.23 -14.82 -14.93
C PHE A 83 22.45 -13.88 -14.91
N PHE A 84 23.39 -14.07 -13.97
CA PHE A 84 24.53 -13.17 -13.78
C PHE A 84 25.40 -13.02 -15.02
N PRO A 85 25.70 -14.06 -15.83
CA PRO A 85 26.47 -13.91 -17.05
C PRO A 85 25.85 -12.91 -18.03
N GLN A 86 24.52 -12.95 -18.18
CA GLN A 86 23.79 -12.02 -19.05
C GLN A 86 23.73 -10.62 -18.43
N TRP A 87 23.53 -10.53 -17.12
CA TRP A 87 23.29 -9.26 -16.43
C TRP A 87 24.58 -8.48 -16.18
N LYS A 88 25.74 -9.13 -16.11
CA LYS A 88 27.04 -8.47 -15.92
C LYS A 88 27.37 -7.47 -17.04
N ASN A 89 26.83 -7.70 -18.24
CA ASN A 89 27.00 -6.83 -19.39
C ASN A 89 26.05 -5.63 -19.38
N ARG A 90 25.04 -5.62 -18.51
CA ARG A 90 24.06 -4.54 -18.42
C ARG A 90 24.53 -3.47 -17.43
N PRO A 91 24.56 -2.18 -17.80
CA PRO A 91 25.12 -1.12 -16.96
C PRO A 91 24.43 -1.00 -15.59
N GLU A 92 23.13 -1.29 -15.51
CA GLU A 92 22.35 -1.26 -14.27
C GLU A 92 22.78 -2.31 -13.22
N TYR A 93 23.36 -3.43 -13.65
CA TYR A 93 23.76 -4.53 -12.75
C TYR A 93 25.29 -4.71 -12.65
N LYS A 94 26.03 -4.20 -13.64
CA LYS A 94 27.49 -4.33 -13.74
C LYS A 94 28.20 -3.90 -12.45
N SER A 95 27.81 -2.78 -11.86
CA SER A 95 28.46 -2.26 -10.63
C SER A 95 28.27 -3.18 -9.41
N ARG A 96 27.12 -3.86 -9.30
CA ARG A 96 26.81 -4.77 -8.19
C ARG A 96 27.44 -6.14 -8.39
N LEU A 97 27.35 -6.69 -9.60
CA LEU A 97 27.91 -8.00 -9.94
C LEU A 97 29.43 -8.01 -10.01
N ASN A 98 30.08 -6.86 -10.25
CA ASN A 98 31.55 -6.77 -10.22
C ASN A 98 32.12 -6.55 -8.81
N LYS A 99 31.30 -6.08 -7.85
CA LYS A 99 31.69 -5.88 -6.44
C LYS A 99 31.44 -7.10 -5.56
N SER A 100 30.68 -8.07 -6.05
CA SER A 100 30.54 -9.41 -5.46
C SER A 100 31.84 -10.19 -5.70
N LYS A 101 32.84 -9.98 -4.84
CA LYS A 101 34.05 -10.78 -4.70
C LYS A 101 34.43 -10.86 -3.23
#